data_AF-A0AAD7R1Z1-F1
#
_entry.id   AF-A0AAD7R1Z1-F1
#
_cell.length_a   1.000
_cell.length_b   1.000
_cell.length_c   1.000
_cell.angle_alpha   90.00
_cell.angle_beta   90.00
_cell.angle_gamma   90.00
#
_symmetry.space_group_name_H-M   'P 1'
#
loop_
_entity.id
_entity.type
_entity.pdbx_description
1 polymer ?
#
loop_
_entity_poly.entity_id
_entity_poly.type
_entity_poly.pdbx_seq_one_letter_code
_entity_poly.pdbx_strand_id
1 'polypeptide(L)'
;MDENPVILDGGLATELEAAGFQIQGDPLWSAKILHTNPQAVKEAHCRLAWEGFIQHLGLTPEQANQLLMSGVQLAKEAVQDFKGDGVHPEAVQLAGRCKQLVAVGVNCCDPVLVEPLLESAGPHRSPDLSWVVYPNRGEEWVQGAGWKTSESKVCLADLSPKWRRQWAAWIGGCCRVSPADIAAVRQQLHGST
;
A
#
# COMPACT_ATOMS: atom_id res chain seq x y z
N MET A 1 -14.05 18.04 -5.27
CA MET A 1 -13.07 17.00 -4.91
C MET A 1 -13.79 15.69 -5.12
N ASP A 2 -13.22 14.80 -5.94
CA ASP A 2 -13.89 13.55 -6.33
C ASP A 2 -14.43 12.82 -5.09
N GLU A 3 -15.72 12.49 -5.10
CA GLU A 3 -16.40 11.91 -3.95
C GLU A 3 -15.90 10.51 -3.61
N ASN A 4 -15.12 9.87 -4.50
CA ASN A 4 -14.69 8.49 -4.39
C ASN A 4 -13.19 8.37 -4.10
N PRO A 5 -12.80 7.52 -3.12
CA PRO A 5 -11.39 7.26 -2.82
C PRO A 5 -10.65 6.69 -4.04
N VAL A 6 -9.38 7.04 -4.17
CA VAL A 6 -8.44 6.37 -5.10
C VAL A 6 -8.16 4.96 -4.56
N ILE A 7 -8.33 3.94 -5.40
CA ILE A 7 -8.05 2.56 -5.01
C ILE A 7 -6.64 2.19 -5.46
N LEU A 8 -5.79 1.83 -4.50
CA LEU A 8 -4.42 1.35 -4.73
C LEU A 8 -4.40 -0.16 -4.94
N ASP A 9 -3.21 -0.69 -5.23
CA ASP A 9 -2.96 -2.10 -5.45
C ASP A 9 -2.84 -2.92 -4.15
N GLY A 10 -2.53 -4.21 -4.32
CA GLY A 10 -2.29 -5.18 -3.26
C GLY A 10 -0.82 -5.62 -3.18
N GLY A 11 -0.55 -6.72 -2.49
CA GLY A 11 0.81 -7.21 -2.26
C GLY A 11 1.45 -7.87 -3.48
N LEU A 12 2.52 -7.28 -4.03
CA LEU A 12 3.29 -7.86 -5.14
C LEU A 12 3.78 -9.29 -4.86
N ALA A 13 4.29 -9.55 -3.66
CA ALA A 13 4.73 -10.89 -3.26
C ALA A 13 3.58 -11.91 -3.29
N THR A 14 2.37 -11.49 -2.91
CA THR A 14 1.18 -12.32 -2.91
C THR A 14 0.80 -12.74 -4.32
N GLU A 15 0.93 -11.84 -5.30
CA GLU A 15 0.70 -12.15 -6.71
C GLU A 15 1.74 -13.12 -7.29
N LEU A 16 3.00 -12.97 -6.89
CA LEU A 16 4.05 -13.89 -7.33
C LEU A 16 3.88 -15.28 -6.69
N GLU A 17 3.48 -15.36 -5.43
CA GLU A 17 3.14 -16.65 -4.79
C GLU A 17 1.96 -17.32 -5.49
N ALA A 18 0.90 -16.57 -5.82
CA ALA A 18 -0.24 -17.08 -6.56
C ALA A 18 0.13 -17.57 -7.98
N ALA A 19 1.14 -16.95 -8.60
CA ALA A 19 1.72 -17.39 -9.87
C ALA A 19 2.69 -18.58 -9.72
N GLY A 20 2.86 -19.13 -8.51
CA GLY A 20 3.65 -20.33 -8.23
C GLY A 20 5.11 -20.07 -7.86
N PHE A 21 5.52 -18.82 -7.64
CA PHE A 21 6.88 -18.51 -7.20
C PHE A 21 7.06 -18.77 -5.70
N GLN A 22 8.17 -19.38 -5.32
CA GLN A 22 8.52 -19.57 -3.92
C GLN A 22 9.13 -18.28 -3.35
N ILE A 23 8.34 -17.56 -2.55
CA ILE A 23 8.75 -16.31 -1.89
C ILE A 23 9.10 -16.55 -0.42
N GLN A 24 8.21 -17.22 0.32
CA GLN A 24 8.39 -17.44 1.74
C GLN A 24 9.68 -18.20 2.05
N GLY A 25 10.46 -17.65 2.98
CA GLY A 25 11.74 -18.21 3.42
C GLY A 25 12.97 -17.77 2.63
N ASP A 26 12.81 -17.02 1.54
CA ASP A 26 13.93 -16.47 0.76
C ASP A 26 14.01 -14.94 0.95
N PRO A 27 14.96 -14.41 1.75
CA PRO A 27 15.08 -12.97 2.00
C PRO A 27 15.48 -12.17 0.75
N LEU A 28 15.96 -12.84 -0.31
CA LEU A 28 16.37 -12.24 -1.57
C LEU A 28 15.46 -12.66 -2.73
N TRP A 29 14.23 -13.11 -2.43
CA TRP A 29 13.25 -13.55 -3.42
C TRP A 29 13.07 -12.54 -4.56
N SER A 30 13.07 -11.24 -4.25
CA SER A 30 12.83 -10.17 -5.22
C SER A 30 13.99 -10.04 -6.19
N ALA A 31 15.23 -10.04 -5.70
CA ALA A 31 16.44 -10.04 -6.52
C ALA A 31 16.53 -11.31 -7.38
N LYS A 32 16.17 -12.46 -6.81
CA LYS A 32 16.16 -13.74 -7.51
C LYS A 32 15.17 -13.75 -8.66
N ILE A 33 13.91 -13.35 -8.45
CA ILE A 33 12.90 -13.31 -9.52
C ILE A 33 13.23 -12.24 -10.55
N LEU A 34 13.75 -11.07 -10.16
CA LEU A 34 14.22 -10.07 -11.13
C LEU A 34 15.35 -10.61 -12.02
N HIS A 35 16.22 -11.45 -11.47
CA HIS A 35 17.30 -12.06 -12.23
C HIS A 35 16.82 -13.23 -13.12
N THR A 36 15.93 -14.08 -12.62
CA THR A 36 15.55 -15.33 -13.30
C THR A 36 14.29 -15.23 -14.15
N ASN A 37 13.34 -14.37 -13.77
CA ASN A 37 12.08 -14.17 -14.47
C ASN A 37 11.52 -12.74 -14.26
N PRO A 38 12.20 -11.69 -14.79
CA PRO A 38 11.74 -10.31 -14.66
C PRO A 38 10.37 -10.07 -15.30
N GLN A 39 9.99 -10.89 -16.29
CA GLN A 39 8.69 -10.83 -16.93
C GLN A 39 7.55 -11.16 -15.95
N ALA A 40 7.77 -12.03 -14.97
CA ALA A 40 6.77 -12.30 -13.92
C ALA A 40 6.51 -11.09 -13.02
N VAL A 41 7.54 -10.30 -12.71
CA VAL A 41 7.40 -9.03 -11.98
C VAL A 41 6.62 -8.02 -12.81
N LYS A 42 6.95 -7.91 -14.11
CA LYS A 42 6.20 -7.07 -15.05
C LYS A 42 4.74 -7.49 -15.14
N GLU A 43 4.44 -8.78 -15.26
CA GLU A 43 3.07 -9.28 -15.34
C GLU A 43 2.29 -9.07 -14.04
N ALA A 44 2.92 -9.27 -12.89
CA ALA A 44 2.32 -8.92 -11.61
C ALA A 44 1.99 -7.42 -11.56
N HIS A 45 2.91 -6.55 -11.96
CA HIS A 45 2.63 -5.11 -12.09
C HIS A 45 1.59 -4.77 -13.15
N CYS A 46 1.52 -5.48 -14.28
CA CYS A 46 0.49 -5.26 -15.31
C CYS A 46 -0.89 -5.72 -14.83
N ARG A 47 -0.98 -6.76 -13.98
CA ARG A 47 -2.24 -7.16 -13.34
C ARG A 47 -2.66 -6.19 -12.23
N LEU A 48 -1.70 -5.51 -11.62
CA LEU A 48 -1.91 -4.40 -10.68
C LEU A 48 -2.00 -3.02 -11.40
N ALA A 49 -1.79 -3.03 -12.74
CA ALA A 49 -1.67 -1.96 -13.75
C ALA A 49 -1.28 -0.55 -13.24
N TRP A 50 -0.05 -0.06 -13.38
CA TRP A 50 0.69 0.37 -14.61
C TRP A 50 -0.04 1.31 -15.57
N GLU A 51 -1.34 1.14 -15.81
CA GLU A 51 -2.10 1.96 -16.77
C GLU A 51 -2.10 3.44 -16.40
N GLY A 52 -2.10 3.76 -15.10
CA GLY A 52 -2.12 5.15 -14.63
C GLY A 52 -0.94 6.01 -15.09
N PHE A 53 0.29 5.47 -15.08
CA PHE A 53 1.49 6.25 -15.47
C PHE A 53 1.52 6.54 -16.98
N ILE A 54 1.11 5.58 -17.80
CA ILE A 54 1.12 5.74 -19.25
C ILE A 54 -0.08 6.61 -19.69
N GLN A 55 -1.27 6.35 -19.16
CA GLN A 55 -2.49 7.04 -19.58
C GLN A 55 -2.58 8.48 -19.06
N HIS A 56 -2.10 8.77 -17.84
CA HIS A 56 -2.27 10.10 -17.23
C HIS A 56 -1.03 10.98 -17.31
N LEU A 57 0.18 10.41 -17.40
CA LEU A 57 1.43 11.18 -17.46
C LEU A 57 2.12 11.10 -18.83
N GLY A 58 1.59 10.30 -19.77
CA GLY A 58 2.16 10.17 -21.12
C GLY A 58 3.57 9.59 -21.15
N LEU A 59 3.98 8.89 -20.09
CA LEU A 59 5.32 8.35 -19.96
C LEU A 59 5.51 7.09 -20.80
N THR A 60 6.71 6.91 -21.35
CA THR A 60 7.12 5.62 -21.91
C THR A 60 7.32 4.58 -20.79
N PRO A 61 7.28 3.28 -21.10
CA PRO A 61 7.55 2.23 -20.10
C PRO A 61 8.89 2.43 -19.37
N GLU A 62 9.96 2.79 -20.09
CA GLU A 62 11.26 3.13 -19.51
C GLU A 62 11.18 4.32 -18.55
N GLN A 63 10.44 5.38 -18.90
CA GLN A 63 10.28 6.56 -18.04
C GLN A 63 9.47 6.25 -16.78
N ALA A 64 8.40 5.47 -16.91
CA ALA A 64 7.62 5.00 -15.76
C ALA A 64 8.48 4.15 -14.81
N ASN A 65 9.33 3.28 -15.35
CA ASN A 65 10.27 2.48 -14.57
C ASN A 65 11.31 3.35 -13.84
N GLN A 66 11.90 4.34 -14.52
CA GLN A 66 12.83 5.28 -13.88
C GLN A 66 12.16 6.10 -12.76
N LEU A 67 10.93 6.54 -12.97
CA LEU A 67 10.17 7.30 -11.99
C LEU A 67 9.86 6.44 -10.75
N LEU A 68 9.41 5.19 -10.94
CA LEU A 68 9.21 4.23 -9.85
C LEU A 68 10.49 4.01 -9.04
N MET A 69 11.62 3.81 -9.70
CA MET A 69 12.91 3.59 -9.03
C MET A 69 13.40 4.83 -8.27
N SER A 70 13.09 6.03 -8.76
CA SER A 70 13.38 7.28 -8.03
C SER A 70 12.57 7.39 -6.73
N GLY A 71 11.30 6.98 -6.73
CA GLY A 71 10.46 6.94 -5.53
C GLY A 71 10.99 5.96 -4.47
N VAL A 72 11.49 4.79 -4.90
CA VAL A 72 12.13 3.81 -4.00
C VAL A 72 13.39 4.38 -3.36
N GLN A 73 14.19 5.13 -4.11
CA GLN A 73 15.41 5.75 -3.59
C GLN A 73 15.09 6.82 -2.54
N LEU A 74 14.12 7.69 -2.82
CA LEU A 74 13.65 8.72 -1.87
C LEU A 74 13.05 8.10 -0.60
N ALA A 75 12.32 6.98 -0.71
CA ALA A 75 11.79 6.26 0.44
C ALA A 75 12.91 5.68 1.32
N LYS A 76 13.99 5.17 0.72
CA LYS A 76 15.16 4.67 1.46
C LYS A 76 15.90 5.79 2.20
N GLU A 77 16.04 6.94 1.55
CA GLU A 77 16.64 8.14 2.17
C GLU A 77 15.79 8.61 3.36
N ALA A 78 14.47 8.72 3.18
CA ALA A 78 13.55 9.08 4.26
C ALA A 78 13.59 8.10 5.46
N VAL A 79 13.76 6.80 5.20
CA VAL A 79 13.91 5.79 6.26
C VAL A 79 15.24 5.93 7.00
N GLN A 80 16.34 6.27 6.29
CA GLN A 80 17.64 6.52 6.93
C GLN A 80 17.62 7.77 7.82
N ASP A 81 16.85 8.78 7.42
CA ASP A 81 16.69 10.03 8.16
C ASP A 81 15.73 9.89 9.36
N PHE A 82 14.87 8.87 9.37
CA PHE A 82 13.88 8.66 10.41
C PHE A 82 14.42 7.80 11.58
N LYS A 83 14.68 8.44 12.72
CA LYS A 83 14.94 7.77 14.01
C LYS A 83 13.71 7.91 14.91
N GLY A 84 12.80 6.94 14.91
CA GLY A 84 11.61 7.00 15.76
C GLY A 84 10.90 5.67 15.96
N ASP A 85 10.41 5.46 17.18
CA ASP A 85 9.72 4.26 17.64
C ASP A 85 8.21 4.52 17.64
N GLY A 86 7.55 4.35 16.48
CA GLY A 86 6.09 4.40 16.32
C GLY A 86 5.55 5.59 15.52
N VAL A 87 4.24 5.59 15.27
CA VAL A 87 3.54 6.71 14.60
C VAL A 87 3.44 7.85 15.60
N HIS A 88 4.44 8.73 15.59
CA HIS A 88 4.42 9.91 16.42
C HIS A 88 3.47 10.97 15.81
N PRO A 89 2.60 11.62 16.61
CA PRO A 89 1.82 12.79 16.18
C PRO A 89 2.67 13.88 15.51
N GLU A 90 3.94 13.93 15.91
CA GLU A 90 4.98 14.78 15.35
C GLU A 90 5.25 14.50 13.86
N ALA A 91 5.14 13.25 13.40
CA ALA A 91 5.34 12.88 12.00
C ALA A 91 4.26 13.49 11.10
N VAL A 92 2.99 13.49 11.54
CA VAL A 92 1.87 14.08 10.80
C VAL A 92 2.03 15.61 10.75
N GLN A 93 2.40 16.23 11.86
CA GLN A 93 2.65 17.67 11.92
C GLN A 93 3.85 18.09 11.07
N LEU A 94 4.93 17.31 11.09
CA LEU A 94 6.11 17.55 10.26
C LEU A 94 5.76 17.42 8.78
N ALA A 95 5.00 16.38 8.42
CA ALA A 95 4.54 16.18 7.05
C ALA A 95 3.69 17.37 6.57
N GLY A 96 2.79 17.89 7.42
CA GLY A 96 1.95 19.05 7.12
C GLY A 96 2.72 20.36 6.85
N ARG A 97 4.01 20.44 7.22
CA ARG A 97 4.87 21.60 6.90
C ARG A 97 5.47 21.53 5.51
N CYS A 98 5.52 20.34 4.90
CA CYS A 98 6.11 20.13 3.58
C CYS A 98 5.04 20.21 2.49
N LYS A 99 5.09 21.24 1.66
CA LYS A 99 4.14 21.41 0.54
C LYS A 99 4.31 20.38 -0.59
N GLN A 100 5.42 19.63 -0.60
CA GLN A 100 5.64 18.53 -1.55
C GLN A 100 4.98 17.23 -1.10
N LEU A 101 4.64 17.09 0.18
CA LEU A 101 3.93 15.91 0.68
C LEU A 101 2.43 16.09 0.45
N VAL A 102 1.86 15.19 -0.35
CA VAL A 102 0.44 15.25 -0.76
C VAL A 102 -0.44 14.31 0.06
N ALA A 103 0.13 13.29 0.70
CA ALA A 103 -0.58 12.35 1.55
C ALA A 103 0.29 11.79 2.69
N VAL A 104 -0.36 11.37 3.77
CA VAL A 104 0.24 10.60 4.88
C VAL A 104 -0.71 9.46 5.26
N GLY A 105 -0.20 8.41 5.89
CA GLY A 105 -1.09 7.46 6.54
C GLY A 105 -0.39 6.20 6.98
N VAL A 106 -1.07 5.06 6.87
CA VAL A 106 -0.66 3.81 7.51
C VAL A 106 -0.62 2.66 6.51
N ASN A 107 0.40 1.82 6.64
CA ASN A 107 0.55 0.66 5.79
C ASN A 107 1.04 -0.56 6.56
N CYS A 108 0.74 -1.75 6.02
CA CYS A 108 1.26 -3.02 6.52
C CYS A 108 0.96 -3.32 8.01
N CYS A 109 -0.02 -2.65 8.60
CA CYS A 109 -0.58 -2.98 9.91
C CYS A 109 -1.78 -3.93 9.76
N ASP A 110 -2.21 -4.54 10.86
CA ASP A 110 -3.47 -5.27 10.90
C ASP A 110 -4.64 -4.32 10.55
N PRO A 111 -5.59 -4.72 9.68
CA PRO A 111 -6.74 -3.90 9.32
C PRO A 111 -7.51 -3.30 10.50
N VAL A 112 -7.59 -4.00 11.63
CA VAL A 112 -8.32 -3.52 12.82
C VAL A 112 -7.63 -2.32 13.48
N LEU A 113 -6.34 -2.10 13.21
CA LEU A 113 -5.57 -0.98 13.76
C LEU A 113 -5.72 0.31 12.94
N VAL A 114 -6.25 0.25 11.73
CA VAL A 114 -6.36 1.43 10.85
C VAL A 114 -7.27 2.49 11.48
N GLU A 115 -8.44 2.11 11.99
CA GLU A 115 -9.38 3.05 12.61
C GLU A 115 -8.78 3.82 13.81
N PRO A 116 -8.24 3.15 14.86
CA PRO A 116 -7.68 3.86 15.99
C PRO A 116 -6.45 4.70 15.62
N LEU A 117 -5.66 4.28 14.63
CA LEU A 117 -4.52 5.06 14.13
C LEU A 117 -4.99 6.35 13.44
N LEU A 118 -5.99 6.28 12.55
CA LEU A 118 -6.56 7.48 11.92
C LEU A 118 -7.17 8.42 12.97
N GLU A 119 -7.90 7.89 13.94
CA GLU A 119 -8.49 8.69 15.03
C GLU A 119 -7.43 9.44 15.84
N SER A 120 -6.35 8.76 16.22
CA SER A 120 -5.23 9.37 16.96
C SER A 120 -4.57 10.53 16.21
N ALA A 121 -4.57 10.47 14.88
CA ALA A 121 -3.95 11.48 14.04
C ALA A 121 -4.90 12.64 13.66
N GLY A 122 -6.20 12.47 13.87
CA GLY A 122 -7.26 13.44 13.55
C GLY A 122 -6.97 14.87 14.02
N PRO A 123 -6.55 15.10 15.29
CA PRO A 123 -6.24 16.44 15.80
C PRO A 123 -5.09 17.17 15.09
N HIS A 124 -4.26 16.46 14.33
CA HIS A 124 -3.05 16.99 13.69
C HIS A 124 -3.16 17.10 12.17
N ARG A 125 -4.37 16.89 11.64
CA ARG A 125 -4.62 16.96 10.20
C ARG A 125 -4.33 18.35 9.64
N SER A 126 -3.74 18.36 8.45
CA SER A 126 -3.66 19.52 7.58
C SER A 126 -4.71 19.39 6.45
N PRO A 127 -5.38 20.47 6.03
CA PRO A 127 -6.28 20.44 4.89
C PRO A 127 -5.55 20.16 3.56
N ASP A 128 -4.26 20.44 3.51
CA ASP A 128 -3.42 20.25 2.31
C ASP A 128 -2.91 18.80 2.17
N LEU A 129 -3.14 17.95 3.18
CA LEU A 129 -2.58 16.60 3.25
C LEU A 129 -3.70 15.55 3.20
N SER A 130 -3.68 14.74 2.15
CA SER A 130 -4.59 13.60 1.98
C SER A 130 -4.19 12.41 2.86
N TRP A 131 -5.06 11.41 2.94
CA TRP A 131 -4.85 10.23 3.78
C TRP A 131 -4.82 8.95 2.97
N VAL A 132 -3.79 8.13 3.20
CA VAL A 132 -3.58 6.85 2.50
C VAL A 132 -3.56 5.68 3.49
N VAL A 133 -4.36 4.64 3.22
CA VAL A 133 -4.41 3.43 4.05
C VAL A 133 -4.29 2.18 3.19
N TYR A 134 -3.37 1.30 3.53
CA TYR A 134 -3.15 0.03 2.83
C TYR A 134 -2.60 -1.02 3.80
N PRO A 135 -3.46 -1.58 4.68
CA PRO A 135 -3.05 -2.57 5.68
C PRO A 135 -2.66 -3.91 5.04
N ASN A 136 -2.08 -4.81 5.83
CA ASN A 136 -1.96 -6.21 5.42
C ASN A 136 -3.34 -6.91 5.51
N ARG A 137 -3.44 -8.20 5.22
CA ARG A 137 -4.73 -8.93 5.31
C ARG A 137 -5.09 -9.41 6.73
N GLY A 138 -4.29 -9.08 7.74
CA GLY A 138 -4.48 -9.48 9.13
C GLY A 138 -3.57 -10.62 9.59
N GLU A 139 -2.81 -11.24 8.69
CA GLU A 139 -1.72 -12.15 9.07
C GLU A 139 -0.55 -11.42 9.71
N GLU A 140 0.13 -12.12 10.62
CA GLU A 140 1.33 -11.64 11.28
C GLU A 140 2.57 -12.30 10.70
N TRP A 141 3.61 -11.50 10.47
CA TRP A 141 4.93 -12.01 10.11
C TRP A 141 5.71 -12.35 11.38
N VAL A 142 6.08 -13.62 11.54
CA VAL A 142 6.91 -14.07 12.65
C VAL A 142 8.32 -14.35 12.13
N GLN A 143 9.33 -13.69 12.70
CA GLN A 143 10.73 -13.88 12.32
C GLN A 143 11.13 -15.36 12.44
N GLY A 144 11.69 -15.93 11.37
CA GLY A 144 12.10 -17.33 11.30
C GLY A 144 10.97 -18.34 11.02
N ALA A 145 9.71 -17.97 11.18
CA ALA A 145 8.55 -18.83 10.89
C ALA A 145 7.74 -18.37 9.67
N GLY A 146 7.91 -17.12 9.23
CA GLY A 146 7.22 -16.52 8.11
C GLY A 146 5.80 -16.05 8.44
N TRP A 147 4.94 -15.91 7.43
CA TRP A 147 3.55 -15.50 7.61
C TRP A 147 2.76 -16.59 8.31
N LYS A 148 2.09 -16.22 9.40
CA LYS A 148 1.14 -17.09 10.09
C LYS A 148 -0.27 -16.70 9.72
N THR A 149 -1.09 -17.70 9.37
CA THR A 149 -2.52 -17.50 9.12
C THR A 149 -3.18 -16.88 10.34
N SER A 150 -3.89 -15.78 10.10
CA SER A 150 -4.72 -15.14 11.12
C SER A 150 -6.04 -15.87 11.24
N GLU A 151 -6.54 -16.00 12.48
CA GLU A 151 -7.94 -16.40 12.72
C GLU A 151 -8.91 -15.24 12.47
N SER A 152 -8.38 -14.02 12.27
CA SER A 152 -9.17 -12.82 11.97
C SER A 152 -9.89 -13.00 10.63
N LYS A 153 -11.22 -12.98 10.67
CA LYS A 153 -12.11 -13.07 9.50
C LYS A 153 -12.40 -11.72 8.86
N VAL A 154 -11.67 -10.68 9.27
CA VAL A 154 -12.03 -9.31 8.91
C VAL A 154 -11.62 -9.03 7.46
N CYS A 155 -12.61 -8.75 6.62
CA CYS A 155 -12.39 -8.40 5.23
C CYS A 155 -12.05 -6.92 5.09
N LEU A 156 -11.03 -6.58 4.29
CA LEU A 156 -10.68 -5.20 3.98
C LEU A 156 -11.86 -4.44 3.36
N ALA A 157 -12.66 -5.12 2.52
CA ALA A 157 -13.84 -4.52 1.92
C ALA A 157 -14.82 -4.03 2.99
N ASP A 158 -15.11 -4.83 4.02
CA ASP A 158 -16.07 -4.48 5.08
C ASP A 158 -15.62 -3.27 5.92
N LEU A 159 -14.31 -3.12 6.11
CA LEU A 159 -13.75 -1.99 6.87
C LEU A 159 -13.59 -0.72 6.02
N SER A 160 -13.41 -0.86 4.71
CA SER A 160 -13.10 0.27 3.81
C SER A 160 -14.07 1.46 3.88
N PRO A 161 -15.40 1.30 4.06
CA PRO A 161 -16.30 2.44 4.22
C PRO A 161 -16.04 3.23 5.49
N LYS A 162 -15.55 2.58 6.55
CA LYS A 162 -15.20 3.25 7.80
C LYS A 162 -13.97 4.12 7.61
N TRP A 163 -12.95 3.60 6.93
CA TRP A 163 -11.75 4.37 6.62
C TRP A 163 -12.07 5.58 5.72
N ARG A 164 -12.95 5.41 4.73
CA ARG A 164 -13.45 6.54 3.92
C ARG A 164 -14.15 7.60 4.78
N ARG A 165 -15.02 7.20 5.72
CA ARG A 165 -15.66 8.13 6.67
C ARG A 165 -14.63 8.81 7.57
N GLN A 166 -13.53 8.11 7.87
CA GLN A 166 -12.34 8.66 8.49
C GLN A 166 -11.37 9.24 7.45
N TRP A 167 -11.89 9.99 6.47
CA TRP A 167 -11.14 10.85 5.55
C TRP A 167 -10.01 10.17 4.74
N ALA A 168 -9.91 8.83 4.73
CA ALA A 168 -9.00 8.12 3.86
C ALA A 168 -9.40 8.38 2.41
N ALA A 169 -8.51 9.05 1.69
CA ALA A 169 -8.69 9.39 0.29
C ALA A 169 -8.12 8.30 -0.61
N TRP A 170 -7.06 7.61 -0.19
CA TRP A 170 -6.41 6.55 -0.95
C TRP A 170 -6.46 5.24 -0.15
N ILE A 171 -7.01 4.17 -0.72
CA ILE A 171 -7.27 2.91 -0.02
C ILE A 171 -6.75 1.74 -0.86
N GLY A 172 -5.93 0.86 -0.29
CA GLY A 172 -5.46 -0.37 -0.94
C GLY A 172 -5.09 -1.46 0.04
N GLY A 173 -4.08 -2.25 -0.29
CA GLY A 173 -3.56 -3.26 0.62
C GLY A 173 -2.08 -3.57 0.42
N CYS A 174 -1.50 -4.21 1.43
CA CYS A 174 -0.08 -4.52 1.50
C CYS A 174 0.11 -6.05 1.50
N CYS A 175 0.77 -6.60 2.52
CA CYS A 175 1.10 -8.02 2.56
C CYS A 175 -0.16 -8.89 2.58
N ARG A 176 -0.14 -9.98 1.81
CA ARG A 176 -1.20 -10.99 1.74
C ARG A 176 -2.50 -10.53 1.09
N VAL A 177 -2.61 -9.26 0.71
CA VAL A 177 -3.77 -8.71 0.00
C VAL A 177 -3.63 -9.03 -1.50
N SER A 178 -4.63 -9.70 -2.06
CA SER A 178 -4.70 -10.08 -3.47
C SER A 178 -5.52 -9.07 -4.31
N PRO A 179 -5.43 -9.11 -5.65
CA PRO A 179 -6.30 -8.37 -6.55
C PRO A 179 -7.79 -8.66 -6.32
N ALA A 180 -8.14 -9.85 -5.86
CA ALA A 180 -9.53 -10.18 -5.51
C ALA A 180 -10.00 -9.39 -4.27
N ASP A 181 -9.14 -9.23 -3.27
CA ASP A 181 -9.45 -8.40 -2.10
C ASP A 181 -9.58 -6.91 -2.52
N ILE A 182 -8.70 -6.42 -3.42
CA ILE A 182 -8.79 -5.05 -3.97
C ILE A 182 -10.06 -4.85 -4.82
N ALA A 183 -10.43 -5.83 -5.63
CA ALA A 183 -11.67 -5.79 -6.40
C ALA A 183 -12.90 -5.71 -5.49
N ALA A 184 -12.92 -6.45 -4.37
CA ALA A 184 -13.97 -6.36 -3.36
C ALA A 184 -14.02 -4.98 -2.68
N VAL A 185 -12.86 -4.39 -2.34
CA VAL A 185 -12.78 -3.00 -1.82
C VAL A 185 -13.33 -2.00 -2.84
N ARG A 186 -12.95 -2.12 -4.12
CA ARG A 186 -13.46 -1.25 -5.19
C ARG A 186 -14.98 -1.38 -5.32
N GLN A 187 -15.50 -2.59 -5.37
CA GLN A 187 -16.94 -2.85 -5.43
C GLN A 187 -17.67 -2.21 -4.25
N GLN A 188 -17.12 -2.33 -3.04
CA GLN A 188 -17.72 -1.79 -1.83
C GLN A 188 -17.74 -0.24 -1.81
N LEU A 189 -16.69 0.40 -2.32
CA LEU A 189 -16.54 1.86 -2.25
C LEU A 189 -17.12 2.61 -3.44
N HIS A 190 -17.10 2.02 -4.64
CA HIS A 190 -17.51 2.63 -5.90
C HIS A 190 -18.81 2.04 -6.47
N GLY A 191 -19.27 0.89 -5.95
CA GLY A 191 -20.40 0.15 -6.50
C GLY A 191 -19.97 -0.80 -7.63
N SER A 192 -20.91 -1.64 -8.09
CA SER A 192 -20.69 -2.50 -9.26
C SER A 192 -20.73 -1.63 -10.53
N THR A 193 -19.58 -1.34 -11.12
CA THR A 193 -19.48 -0.84 -12.51
C THR A 193 -19.63 -1.99 -13.51
#